data_AF-A0A2A4N1H6-F1
#
_entry.id   AF-A0A2A4N1H6-F1
#
_cell.length_a   1.000
_cell.length_b   1.000
_cell.length_c   1.000
_cell.angle_alpha   90.00
_cell.angle_beta   90.00
_cell.angle_gamma   90.00
#
_symmetry.space_group_name_H-M   'P 1'
#
loop_
_entity.id
_entity.type
_entity.pdbx_description
1 polymer ?
#
loop_
_entity_poly.entity_id
_entity_poly.type
_entity_poly.pdbx_seq_one_letter_code
_entity_poly.pdbx_strand_id
1 'polypeptide(L)'
;MNSIISKGVFILIWILFVPLFTYSQNPYFKNYTVDDGLAGEIVYRVLQDREGYIWFATETGVSRYDGNRFVNYTAENGLSANEVLKIFEDSKGRIWFLT
;
A
#
# COMPACT_ATOMS: atom_id res chain seq x y z
N MET A 1 26.38 48.50 -23.16
CA MET A 1 26.64 47.07 -23.40
C MET A 1 26.38 46.14 -22.20
N ASN A 2 26.31 46.65 -20.95
CA ASN A 2 26.19 45.80 -19.74
C ASN A 2 24.75 45.38 -19.35
N SER A 3 23.72 45.95 -20.00
CA SER A 3 22.30 45.72 -19.67
C SER A 3 21.72 44.44 -20.30
N ILE A 4 22.30 43.97 -21.42
CA ILE A 4 21.82 42.77 -22.13
C ILE A 4 22.41 41.50 -21.50
N ILE A 5 23.67 41.57 -21.05
CA ILE A 5 24.39 40.45 -20.42
C ILE A 5 23.74 40.12 -19.05
N SER A 6 23.32 41.11 -18.26
CA SER A 6 22.66 40.85 -16.98
C SER A 6 21.28 40.19 -17.14
N LYS A 7 20.47 40.63 -18.10
CA LYS A 7 19.15 40.05 -18.40
C LYS A 7 19.25 38.59 -18.87
N GLY A 8 20.25 38.27 -19.70
CA GLY A 8 20.50 36.90 -20.17
C GLY A 8 20.89 35.94 -19.04
N VAL A 9 21.70 36.40 -18.09
CA VAL A 9 22.10 35.61 -16.92
C VAL A 9 20.91 35.32 -15.99
N PHE A 10 20.01 36.29 -15.78
CA PHE A 10 18.79 36.05 -15.00
C PHE A 10 17.87 35.01 -15.66
N ILE A 11 17.70 35.03 -16.98
CA ILE A 11 16.88 34.05 -17.71
C ILE A 11 17.48 32.63 -17.60
N LEU A 12 18.81 32.51 -17.69
CA LEU A 12 19.51 31.23 -17.54
C LEU A 12 19.38 30.64 -16.12
N ILE A 13 19.41 31.49 -15.08
CA ILE A 13 19.19 31.07 -13.69
C ILE A 13 17.75 30.58 -13.48
N TRP A 14 16.77 31.23 -14.12
CA TRP A 14 15.37 30.80 -14.08
C TRP A 14 15.16 29.43 -14.75
N ILE A 15 15.78 29.17 -15.91
CA ILE A 15 15.65 27.89 -16.63
C ILE A 15 16.25 26.72 -15.83
N LEU A 16 17.30 26.95 -15.05
CA LEU A 16 17.89 25.93 -14.17
C LEU A 16 17.01 25.58 -12.96
N PHE A 17 16.12 26.48 -12.54
CA PHE A 17 15.20 26.25 -11.41
C PHE A 17 13.81 25.74 -11.82
N VAL A 18 13.35 25.96 -13.06
CA VAL A 18 12.05 25.48 -13.55
C VAL A 18 11.88 23.94 -13.49
N PRO A 19 12.86 23.08 -13.87
CA PRO A 19 12.68 21.63 -13.83
C PRO A 19 12.76 21.03 -12.42
N LEU A 20 13.20 21.79 -11.40
CA LEU A 20 13.22 21.34 -10.00
C LEU A 20 11.82 21.34 -9.36
N PHE A 21 10.85 22.06 -9.94
CA PHE A 21 9.50 22.18 -9.39
C PHE A 21 8.45 21.29 -10.07
N THR A 22 8.84 20.50 -11.08
CA THR A 22 7.89 19.65 -11.80
C THR A 22 8.44 18.24 -12.00
N TYR A 23 8.88 17.59 -10.93
CA TYR A 23 8.84 16.14 -10.91
C TYR A 23 7.44 15.73 -10.43
N SER A 24 6.57 15.40 -11.38
CA SER A 24 5.37 14.64 -11.04
C SER A 24 5.84 13.32 -10.45
N GLN A 25 5.50 13.04 -9.19
CA GLN A 25 5.70 11.71 -8.62
C GLN A 25 4.84 10.77 -9.45
N ASN A 26 5.43 9.93 -10.30
CA ASN A 26 4.69 8.88 -10.96
C ASN A 26 4.54 7.75 -9.93
N PRO A 27 3.37 7.55 -9.32
CA PRO A 27 3.21 6.53 -8.29
C PRO A 27 3.47 5.15 -8.91
N TYR A 28 4.51 4.48 -8.45
CA TYR A 28 4.75 3.09 -8.78
C TYR A 28 3.74 2.24 -8.01
N PHE A 29 2.77 1.66 -8.71
CA PHE A 29 1.83 0.71 -8.14
C PHE A 29 2.34 -0.71 -8.38
N LYS A 30 2.42 -1.49 -7.30
CA LYS A 30 2.62 -2.94 -7.37
C LYS A 30 1.30 -3.61 -7.06
N ASN A 31 0.88 -4.51 -7.95
CA ASN A 31 -0.28 -5.35 -7.74
C ASN A 31 0.15 -6.66 -7.07
N TYR A 32 -0.72 -7.19 -6.22
CA TYR A 32 -0.58 -8.51 -5.62
C TYR A 32 -1.82 -9.32 -5.96
N THR A 33 -1.64 -10.53 -6.47
CA THR A 33 -2.72 -11.48 -6.78
C THR A 33 -2.56 -12.76 -5.96
N VAL A 34 -3.45 -13.73 -6.19
CA VAL A 34 -3.30 -15.07 -5.61
C VAL A 34 -1.98 -15.75 -6.01
N ASP A 35 -1.44 -15.44 -7.20
CA ASP A 35 -0.15 -15.96 -7.66
C ASP A 35 1.03 -15.42 -6.84
N ASP A 36 0.88 -14.23 -6.25
CA ASP A 36 1.86 -13.64 -5.33
C ASP A 36 1.68 -14.13 -3.88
N GLY A 37 0.64 -14.92 -3.61
CA GLY A 37 0.36 -15.52 -2.30
C GLY A 37 -0.84 -14.93 -1.55
N LEU A 38 -1.61 -14.01 -2.14
CA LEU A 38 -2.88 -13.55 -1.55
C LEU A 38 -3.89 -14.72 -1.45
N ALA A 39 -4.70 -14.76 -0.39
CA ALA A 39 -5.58 -15.90 -0.11
C ALA A 39 -6.75 -15.99 -1.11
N GLY A 40 -7.23 -14.85 -1.61
CA GLY A 40 -8.36 -14.76 -2.54
C GLY A 40 -8.25 -13.53 -3.44
N GLU A 41 -9.01 -13.55 -4.53
CA GLU A 41 -9.04 -12.48 -5.54
C GLU A 41 -9.90 -11.30 -5.07
N ILE A 42 -10.91 -11.58 -4.22
CA ILE A 42 -11.87 -10.60 -3.75
C ILE A 42 -11.52 -10.19 -2.33
N VAL A 43 -10.88 -9.02 -2.20
CA VAL A 43 -10.59 -8.43 -0.88
C VAL A 43 -11.77 -7.58 -0.39
N TYR A 44 -12.43 -7.99 0.68
CA TYR A 44 -13.52 -7.23 1.31
C TYR A 44 -13.01 -6.15 2.26
N ARG A 45 -11.90 -6.41 2.96
CA ARG A 45 -11.36 -5.50 3.95
C ARG A 45 -9.85 -5.56 4.02
N VAL A 46 -9.23 -4.40 4.19
CA VAL A 46 -7.81 -4.25 4.53
C VAL A 46 -7.69 -3.55 5.88
N LEU A 47 -6.79 -4.03 6.74
CA LEU A 47 -6.46 -3.44 8.04
C LEU A 47 -4.96 -3.53 8.26
N GLN A 48 -4.30 -2.42 8.61
CA GLN A 48 -2.97 -2.47 9.19
C GLN A 48 -3.11 -2.55 10.71
N ASP A 49 -2.46 -3.52 11.34
CA ASP A 49 -2.44 -3.64 12.80
C ASP A 49 -1.37 -2.73 13.43
N ARG A 50 -1.35 -2.65 14.76
CA ARG A 50 -0.37 -1.86 15.52
C ARG A 50 1.07 -2.34 15.39
N GLU A 51 1.30 -3.59 15.00
CA GLU A 51 2.63 -4.14 14.76
C GLU A 51 3.13 -3.84 13.34
N GLY A 52 2.25 -3.32 12.48
CA GLY A 52 2.56 -2.90 11.12
C GLY A 52 2.23 -3.96 10.06
N TYR A 53 1.71 -5.13 10.43
CA TYR A 53 1.26 -6.13 9.47
C TYR A 53 -0.02 -5.67 8.78
N ILE A 54 -0.15 -6.01 7.50
CA ILE A 54 -1.33 -5.71 6.71
C ILE A 54 -2.17 -6.98 6.57
N TRP A 55 -3.41 -6.92 7.03
CA TRP A 55 -4.37 -8.00 6.97
C TRP A 55 -5.38 -7.75 5.85
N PHE A 56 -5.66 -8.80 5.08
CA PHE A 56 -6.58 -8.82 3.96
C PHE A 56 -7.65 -9.87 4.25
N ALA A 57 -8.92 -9.43 4.34
CA ALA A 57 -10.07 -10.31 4.46
C ALA A 57 -10.57 -10.62 3.05
N THR A 58 -10.65 -11.90 2.72
CA THR A 58 -11.00 -12.36 1.38
C THR A 58 -12.18 -13.33 1.42
N GLU A 59 -12.68 -13.68 0.25
CA GLU A 59 -13.73 -14.67 0.01
C GLU A 59 -13.28 -16.12 0.31
N THR A 60 -11.98 -16.36 0.41
CA THR A 60 -11.37 -17.69 0.61
C THR A 60 -10.44 -17.78 1.82
N GLY A 61 -10.26 -16.71 2.59
CA GLY A 61 -9.55 -16.73 3.86
C GLY A 61 -9.09 -15.36 4.32
N VAL A 62 -7.99 -15.36 5.07
CA VAL A 62 -7.30 -14.13 5.49
C VAL A 62 -5.84 -14.23 5.10
N SER A 63 -5.30 -13.18 4.49
CA SER A 63 -3.85 -13.04 4.30
C SER A 63 -3.28 -12.00 5.26
N ARG A 64 -2.16 -12.32 5.91
CA ARG A 64 -1.32 -11.36 6.61
C ARG A 64 -0.05 -11.11 5.83
N TYR A 65 0.28 -9.85 5.60
CA TYR A 65 1.45 -9.40 4.85
C TYR A 65 2.43 -8.65 5.75
N ASP A 66 3.71 -9.02 5.68
CA ASP A 66 4.79 -8.41 6.47
C ASP A 66 5.59 -7.34 5.71
N GLY A 67 5.19 -7.00 4.48
CA GLY A 67 5.96 -6.13 3.58
C GLY A 67 6.77 -6.89 2.55
N ASN A 68 6.93 -8.21 2.71
CA ASN A 68 7.69 -9.07 1.79
C ASN A 68 6.93 -10.34 1.38
N ARG A 69 6.18 -10.96 2.29
CA ARG A 69 5.49 -12.24 2.07
C ARG A 69 4.10 -12.28 2.71
N PHE A 70 3.24 -13.10 2.14
CA PHE A 70 1.93 -13.43 2.69
C PHE A 70 1.98 -14.70 3.54
N VAL A 71 1.17 -14.72 4.59
CA VAL A 71 0.81 -15.91 5.37
C VAL A 71 -0.71 -15.99 5.39
N ASN A 72 -1.26 -17.13 4.98
CA ASN A 72 -2.70 -17.32 4.79
C ASN A 72 -3.29 -18.17 5.90
N TYR A 73 -4.52 -17.82 6.30
CA TYR A 73 -5.30 -18.53 7.30
C TYR A 73 -6.67 -18.89 6.71
N THR A 74 -7.07 -20.15 6.87
CA THR A 74 -8.36 -20.69 6.43
C THR A 74 -9.06 -21.39 7.60
N ALA A 75 -10.22 -22.00 7.33
CA ALA A 75 -10.92 -22.85 8.28
C ALA A 75 -10.04 -24.01 8.79
N GLU A 76 -9.11 -24.52 7.98
CA GLU A 76 -8.15 -25.55 8.41
C GLU A 76 -7.16 -25.04 9.46
N ASN A 77 -6.97 -23.72 9.54
CA ASN A 77 -6.14 -23.07 10.55
C ASN A 77 -6.96 -22.57 11.75
N GLY A 78 -8.28 -22.82 11.78
CA GLY A 78 -9.16 -22.48 12.89
C GLY A 78 -10.03 -21.25 12.68
N LEU A 79 -10.12 -20.68 11.46
CA LEU A 79 -11.18 -19.72 11.15
C LEU A 79 -12.55 -20.40 11.19
N SER A 80 -13.59 -19.65 11.57
CA SER A 80 -14.98 -20.16 11.61
C SER A 80 -15.56 -20.42 10.22
N ALA A 81 -15.11 -19.68 9.21
CA ALA A 81 -15.38 -19.90 7.79
C ALA A 81 -14.25 -19.31 6.94
N ASN A 82 -14.20 -19.69 5.66
CA ASN A 82 -13.21 -19.15 4.72
C ASN A 82 -13.59 -17.75 4.21
N GLU A 83 -14.88 -17.45 4.05
CA GLU A 83 -15.30 -16.10 3.67
C GLU A 83 -15.17 -15.19 4.89
N VAL A 84 -14.33 -14.15 4.79
CA VAL A 84 -14.11 -13.18 5.87
C VAL A 84 -14.44 -11.79 5.39
N LEU A 85 -15.53 -11.23 5.93
CA LEU A 85 -16.10 -9.96 5.46
C LEU A 85 -15.46 -8.75 6.15
N LYS A 86 -14.95 -8.92 7.37
CA LYS A 86 -14.43 -7.81 8.17
C LYS A 86 -13.32 -8.23 9.12
N ILE A 87 -12.37 -7.31 9.31
CA ILE A 87 -11.28 -7.42 10.28
C ILE A 87 -11.34 -6.23 11.22
N PHE A 88 -11.11 -6.47 12.51
CA PHE A 88 -11.06 -5.44 13.54
C PHE A 88 -9.93 -5.74 14.54
N GLU A 89 -9.13 -4.73 14.88
CA GLU A 89 -8.17 -4.81 15.96
C GLU A 89 -8.76 -4.15 17.22
N ASP A 90 -8.76 -4.87 18.34
CA ASP A 90 -9.26 -4.34 19.61
C ASP A 90 -8.23 -3.49 20.38
N SER A 91 -8.66 -2.91 21.50
CA SER A 91 -7.80 -2.06 22.32
C SER A 91 -6.57 -2.77 22.89
N LYS A 92 -6.58 -4.11 22.96
CA LYS A 92 -5.49 -4.95 23.45
C LYS A 92 -4.59 -5.48 22.32
N GLY A 93 -4.83 -5.08 21.07
CA GLY A 93 -4.04 -5.52 19.91
C GLY A 93 -4.44 -6.90 19.39
N ARG A 94 -5.61 -7.42 19.77
CA ARG A 94 -6.09 -8.70 19.22
C ARG A 94 -6.85 -8.46 17.94
N ILE A 95 -6.62 -9.34 16.96
CA ILE A 95 -7.30 -9.30 15.67
C ILE A 95 -8.54 -10.20 15.71
N TRP A 96 -9.67 -9.62 15.31
CA TRP A 96 -10.98 -10.26 15.23
C TRP A 96 -11.41 -10.35 13.77
N PHE A 97 -11.87 -11.53 13.37
CA PHE A 97 -12.39 -11.82 12.04
C PHE A 97 -13.90 -12.04 12.13
N LEU A 98 -14.65 -11.41 11.23
CA LEU A 98 -16.09 -11.63 11.06
C LEU A 98 -16.30 -12.43 9.77
N THR A 99 -16.84 -13.63 9.95
CA THR A 99 -17.24 -14.58 8.90
C THR A 99 -18.74 -14.63 8.76
#